data_AF-A0A1Q7PYK4-F1
#
_entry.id   AF-A0A1Q7PYK4-F1
#
_cell.length_a   1.000
_cell.length_b   1.000
_cell.length_c   1.000
_cell.angle_alpha   90.00
_cell.angle_beta   90.00
_cell.angle_gamma   90.00
#
_symmetry.space_group_name_H-M   'P 1'
#
loop_
_entity.id
_entity.type
_entity.pdbx_description
1 polymer ?
#
loop_
_entity_poly.entity_id
_entity_poly.type
_entity_poly.pdbx_seq_one_letter_code
_entity_poly.pdbx_strand_id
1 'polypeptide(L)'
;MANFFRFTPKNTLRAILLAIFPWLPPYLFEKTDFYFHLTHQPDWYYNLSGNRLLVDMASFAVWGVVVAYLLRPRWGIVQIAFNALLVWVLFYVACPIYGPGGLWQPECYYTGPDGLVGLRLAGIMFCYGALPVLVKAASKGDALIPRIRPALAVFSGIVLTVVMVWYPLGAWFSGVTYLPLFLTFQTVLLTGVPQIAAGVLAARIGRSVKIGSSSGVASLLFISAVFWTPECPGCDRSLLYILVPAWAIFAFVGSVTELGVSSKIRLPKISGGFSNLRMEDVRRVGLALVLTLCLWTLVAREFWDPSVLYASAISPNPGDLTLGQPFYPYVGGYYNSTQYRICCVEIGVSISMANPHALAPDNFLMAGMGVQSPNCCIDGWDFGWRADAFLMPNSSLIVSASSWETCDSNANCGGYMWEHLWYHSQTTLHPQNISTPIYLRMMWEPVIVDGQPRQVVNWYFNTTGTPWTLYGSYLPDPRLGTYFDIGLSGGPASTIPQGSAFLYQFGVASKTPVSGWSASLLYPSFQYKGSWRMMERANIVQGDFSYWKVNYRWGGRPYPGVTARANLLDSTVAPDIVEFSFTGRTLMNFTPLW
;
A
#
# COMPACT_ATOMS: atom_id res chain seq x y z
N MET A 1 23.58 -27.08 39.75
CA MET A 1 22.61 -26.53 38.78
C MET A 1 21.20 -27.03 39.12
N ALA A 2 20.72 -26.76 40.34
CA ALA A 2 19.44 -27.29 40.84
C ALA A 2 18.77 -26.25 41.76
N ASN A 3 17.55 -25.85 41.40
CA ASN A 3 16.55 -25.04 42.15
C ASN A 3 15.61 -24.22 41.24
N PHE A 4 15.75 -24.29 39.91
CA PHE A 4 14.97 -23.45 38.99
C PHE A 4 13.48 -23.85 38.85
N PHE A 5 13.08 -25.04 39.34
CA PHE A 5 11.74 -25.62 39.17
C PHE A 5 10.99 -25.89 40.49
N ARG A 6 11.09 -25.01 41.49
CA ARG A 6 10.07 -24.98 42.57
C ARG A 6 8.83 -24.25 42.06
N PHE A 7 7.78 -25.02 41.75
CA PHE A 7 6.42 -24.51 41.52
C PHE A 7 5.91 -23.85 42.81
N THR A 8 6.07 -22.53 42.88
CA THR A 8 5.41 -21.68 43.86
C THR A 8 4.31 -20.90 43.15
N PRO A 9 3.22 -20.48 43.80
CA PRO A 9 2.16 -19.70 43.16
C PRO A 9 2.69 -18.46 42.42
N LYS A 10 3.75 -17.83 42.96
CA LYS A 10 4.47 -16.70 42.35
C LYS A 10 5.23 -17.07 41.07
N ASN A 11 5.81 -18.27 40.98
CA ASN A 11 6.47 -18.76 39.77
C ASN A 11 5.45 -19.23 38.72
N THR A 12 4.37 -19.89 39.15
CA THR A 12 3.26 -20.29 38.25
C THR A 12 2.58 -19.06 37.66
N LEU A 13 2.25 -18.05 38.47
CA LEU A 13 1.69 -16.78 37.99
C LEU A 13 2.64 -16.07 37.02
N ARG A 14 3.95 -16.07 37.29
CA ARG A 14 4.94 -15.53 36.34
C ARG A 14 4.99 -16.32 35.04
N ALA A 15 4.93 -17.65 35.08
CA ALA A 15 4.87 -18.47 33.86
C ALA A 15 3.61 -18.13 33.05
N ILE A 16 2.44 -18.04 33.69
CA ILE A 16 1.17 -17.66 33.04
C ILE A 16 1.24 -16.23 32.44
N LEU A 17 1.77 -15.25 33.17
CA LEU A 17 1.92 -13.87 32.68
C LEU A 17 2.91 -13.73 31.52
N LEU A 18 3.87 -14.65 31.38
CA LEU A 18 4.87 -14.64 30.30
C LEU A 18 4.49 -15.54 29.11
N ALA A 19 3.68 -16.59 29.35
CA ALA A 19 3.40 -17.66 28.40
C ALA A 19 1.91 -17.89 28.11
N ILE A 20 0.98 -17.08 28.62
CA ILE A 20 -0.45 -17.10 28.26
C ILE A 20 -1.00 -15.69 27.99
N PHE A 21 -0.60 -14.70 28.78
CA PHE A 21 -1.15 -13.35 28.64
C PHE A 21 -0.72 -12.53 27.40
N PRO A 22 0.51 -12.67 26.84
CA PRO A 22 0.90 -11.91 25.65
C PRO A 22 0.04 -12.17 24.40
N TRP A 23 -0.59 -13.34 24.34
CA TRP A 23 -1.34 -13.84 23.18
C TRP A 23 -2.83 -13.99 23.44
N LEU A 24 -3.29 -14.03 24.70
CA LEU A 24 -4.72 -14.14 24.97
C LEU A 24 -5.53 -12.98 24.32
N PRO A 25 -5.10 -11.70 24.36
CA PRO A 25 -5.82 -10.64 23.67
C PRO A 25 -5.80 -10.78 22.13
N PRO A 26 -4.65 -10.96 21.44
CA PRO A 26 -4.61 -11.29 20.01
C PRO A 26 -5.51 -12.48 19.67
N TYR A 27 -5.30 -13.64 20.31
CA TYR A 27 -6.06 -14.85 20.01
C TYR A 27 -7.57 -14.70 20.21
N LEU A 28 -8.01 -13.97 21.24
CA LEU A 28 -9.45 -13.70 21.41
C LEU A 28 -9.96 -12.72 20.36
N PHE A 29 -9.21 -11.67 20.04
CA PHE A 29 -9.56 -10.72 18.98
C PHE A 29 -9.73 -11.43 17.63
N GLU A 30 -8.76 -12.26 17.26
CA GLU A 30 -8.77 -13.17 16.12
C GLU A 30 -10.04 -14.03 16.06
N LYS A 31 -10.35 -14.75 17.15
CA LYS A 31 -11.55 -15.60 17.20
C LYS A 31 -12.85 -14.79 17.15
N THR A 32 -12.85 -13.55 17.60
CA THR A 32 -13.98 -12.62 17.46
C THR A 32 -14.14 -12.13 16.03
N ASP A 33 -13.06 -11.74 15.34
CA ASP A 33 -13.07 -11.31 13.93
C ASP A 33 -13.62 -12.43 13.02
N PHE A 34 -13.08 -13.65 13.15
CA PHE A 34 -13.59 -14.82 12.41
C PHE A 34 -15.03 -15.18 12.73
N TYR A 35 -15.49 -14.98 13.96
CA TYR A 35 -16.88 -15.21 14.31
C TYR A 35 -17.82 -14.26 13.56
N PHE A 36 -17.47 -12.97 13.44
CA PHE A 36 -18.27 -12.00 12.68
C PHE A 36 -18.22 -12.23 11.16
N HIS A 37 -17.08 -12.68 10.62
CA HIS A 37 -16.99 -13.15 9.24
C HIS A 37 -17.94 -14.33 8.97
N LEU A 38 -17.85 -15.40 9.78
CA LEU A 38 -18.65 -16.63 9.62
C LEU A 38 -20.15 -16.43 9.89
N THR A 39 -20.52 -15.41 10.68
CA THR A 39 -21.93 -15.05 10.92
C THR A 39 -22.45 -13.98 9.97
N HIS A 40 -21.68 -13.63 8.93
CA HIS A 40 -22.02 -12.63 7.91
C HIS A 40 -22.45 -11.27 8.48
N GLN A 41 -21.69 -10.76 9.46
CA GLN A 41 -21.86 -9.40 10.00
C GLN A 41 -20.74 -8.48 9.47
N PRO A 42 -20.90 -7.90 8.27
CA PRO A 42 -19.82 -7.18 7.58
C PRO A 42 -19.32 -5.98 8.39
N ASP A 43 -20.20 -5.18 8.98
CA ASP A 43 -19.83 -3.97 9.72
C ASP A 43 -18.87 -4.25 10.90
N TRP A 44 -19.07 -5.37 11.59
CA TRP A 44 -18.19 -5.81 12.66
C TRP A 44 -16.89 -6.42 12.14
N TYR A 45 -16.97 -7.27 11.11
CA TYR A 45 -15.81 -7.89 10.49
C TYR A 45 -14.83 -6.85 9.91
N TYR A 46 -15.29 -5.97 9.02
CA TYR A 46 -14.41 -4.97 8.40
C TYR A 46 -13.79 -4.00 9.43
N ASN A 47 -14.55 -3.64 10.48
CA ASN A 47 -14.03 -2.77 11.55
C ASN A 47 -12.97 -3.49 12.42
N LEU A 48 -13.17 -4.77 12.75
CA LEU A 48 -12.20 -5.53 13.54
C LEU A 48 -10.96 -5.89 12.71
N SER A 49 -11.12 -6.44 11.50
CA SER A 49 -10.00 -6.80 10.63
C SER A 49 -9.12 -5.59 10.25
N GLY A 50 -9.73 -4.42 10.02
CA GLY A 50 -8.99 -3.16 9.83
C GLY A 50 -8.19 -2.69 11.05
N ASN A 51 -8.60 -3.05 12.27
CA ASN A 51 -7.92 -2.69 13.53
C ASN A 51 -6.99 -3.81 14.08
N ARG A 52 -7.07 -5.03 13.55
CA ARG A 52 -6.35 -6.25 13.95
C ARG A 52 -4.87 -6.00 14.26
N LEU A 53 -4.16 -5.34 13.33
CA LEU A 53 -2.74 -5.03 13.47
C LEU A 53 -2.42 -4.11 14.66
N LEU A 54 -3.24 -3.08 14.89
CA LEU A 54 -3.05 -2.13 15.98
C LEU A 54 -3.24 -2.82 17.34
N VAL A 55 -4.22 -3.73 17.43
CA VAL A 55 -4.49 -4.52 18.63
C VAL A 55 -3.33 -5.48 18.94
N ASP A 56 -2.80 -6.18 17.92
CA ASP A 56 -1.64 -7.03 18.07
C ASP A 56 -0.41 -6.25 18.55
N MET A 57 -0.08 -5.16 17.84
CA MET A 57 1.08 -4.31 18.16
C MET A 57 0.96 -3.69 19.56
N ALA A 58 -0.23 -3.24 19.96
CA ALA A 58 -0.49 -2.75 21.31
C ALA A 58 -0.32 -3.85 22.35
N SER A 59 -0.82 -5.06 22.09
CA SER A 59 -0.64 -6.22 22.97
C SER A 59 0.84 -6.56 23.15
N PHE A 60 1.60 -6.72 22.05
CA PHE A 60 3.03 -7.03 22.12
C PHE A 60 3.83 -5.93 22.83
N ALA A 61 3.51 -4.65 22.61
CA ALA A 61 4.15 -3.55 23.34
C ALA A 61 3.86 -3.59 24.85
N VAL A 62 2.59 -3.73 25.25
CA VAL A 62 2.17 -3.81 26.67
C VAL A 62 2.80 -5.02 27.37
N TRP A 63 2.74 -6.20 26.75
CA TRP A 63 3.33 -7.41 27.32
C TRP A 63 4.85 -7.41 27.25
N GLY A 64 5.46 -6.76 26.27
CA GLY A 64 6.90 -6.46 26.24
C GLY A 64 7.34 -5.64 27.46
N VAL A 65 6.54 -4.64 27.87
CA VAL A 65 6.78 -3.90 29.13
C VAL A 65 6.69 -4.83 30.34
N VAL A 66 5.66 -5.68 30.44
CA VAL A 66 5.51 -6.64 31.55
C VAL A 66 6.71 -7.61 31.60
N VAL A 67 7.12 -8.17 30.46
CA VAL A 67 8.31 -9.02 30.30
C VAL A 67 9.57 -8.29 30.78
N ALA A 68 9.74 -7.01 30.45
CA ALA A 68 10.87 -6.20 30.86
C ALA A 68 10.96 -5.97 32.39
N TYR A 69 9.83 -6.04 33.09
CA TYR A 69 9.78 -5.98 34.56
C TYR A 69 9.93 -7.34 35.23
N LEU A 70 9.42 -8.43 34.62
CA LEU A 70 9.43 -9.77 35.22
C LEU A 70 10.71 -10.57 34.95
N LEU A 71 11.35 -10.40 33.80
CA LEU A 71 12.54 -11.16 33.38
C LEU A 71 13.83 -10.34 33.42
N ARG A 72 14.98 -11.04 33.50
CA ARG A 72 16.28 -10.41 33.20
C ARG A 72 16.36 -10.12 31.69
N PRO A 73 16.96 -9.00 31.23
CA PRO A 73 16.90 -8.58 29.83
C PRO A 73 17.22 -9.66 28.80
N ARG A 74 18.26 -10.47 29.03
CA ARG A 74 18.65 -11.58 28.13
C ARG A 74 17.56 -12.64 27.92
N TRP A 75 16.73 -12.87 28.93
CA TRP A 75 15.64 -13.86 28.86
C TRP A 75 14.35 -13.24 28.31
N GLY A 76 14.14 -11.94 28.49
CA GLY A 76 13.00 -11.24 27.90
C GLY A 76 13.03 -11.29 26.37
N ILE A 77 14.18 -11.00 25.75
CA ILE A 77 14.35 -11.06 24.29
C ILE A 77 14.09 -12.47 23.75
N VAL A 78 14.63 -13.49 24.41
CA VAL A 78 14.43 -14.90 24.03
C VAL A 78 12.95 -15.29 24.15
N GLN A 79 12.28 -14.89 25.22
CA GLN A 79 10.83 -15.11 25.36
C GLN A 79 10.06 -14.45 24.21
N ILE A 80 10.35 -13.18 23.90
CA ILE A 80 9.67 -12.45 22.83
C ILE A 80 9.95 -13.05 21.45
N ALA A 81 11.16 -13.57 21.20
CA ALA A 81 11.50 -14.28 19.97
C ALA A 81 10.72 -15.59 19.83
N PHE A 82 10.63 -16.41 20.89
CA PHE A 82 9.75 -17.58 20.91
C PHE A 82 8.28 -17.17 20.72
N ASN A 83 7.88 -16.04 21.29
CA ASN A 83 6.51 -15.57 21.17
C ASN A 83 6.16 -15.20 19.72
N ALA A 84 7.00 -14.39 19.06
CA ALA A 84 6.79 -13.99 17.66
C ALA A 84 6.92 -15.17 16.68
N LEU A 85 7.83 -16.12 16.94
CA LEU A 85 7.94 -17.34 16.12
C LEU A 85 6.68 -18.22 16.22
N LEU A 86 6.14 -18.40 17.44
CA LEU A 86 4.90 -19.15 17.64
C LEU A 86 3.71 -18.46 16.94
N VAL A 87 3.67 -17.12 16.96
CA VAL A 87 2.65 -16.33 16.24
C VAL A 87 2.76 -16.52 14.74
N TRP A 88 3.96 -16.43 14.16
CA TRP A 88 4.18 -16.71 12.73
C TRP A 88 3.73 -18.12 12.35
N VAL A 89 4.09 -19.13 13.16
CA VAL A 89 3.61 -20.52 12.96
C VAL A 89 2.09 -20.59 13.04
N LEU A 90 1.43 -19.96 14.03
CA LEU A 90 -0.02 -20.04 14.18
C LEU A 90 -0.82 -19.24 13.14
N PHE A 91 -0.24 -18.19 12.56
CA PHE A 91 -0.90 -17.33 11.57
C PHE A 91 -0.61 -17.72 10.12
N TYR A 92 0.57 -18.28 9.81
CA TYR A 92 0.97 -18.61 8.44
C TYR A 92 1.23 -20.10 8.18
N VAL A 93 1.34 -20.95 9.21
CA VAL A 93 1.65 -22.40 9.05
C VAL A 93 0.55 -23.31 9.60
N ALA A 94 -0.07 -22.92 10.71
CA ALA A 94 -1.10 -23.67 11.43
C ALA A 94 -2.44 -22.91 11.53
N CYS A 95 -2.56 -21.77 10.83
CA CYS A 95 -3.88 -21.26 10.48
C CYS A 95 -4.59 -22.32 9.62
N PRO A 96 -5.94 -22.44 9.67
CA PRO A 96 -6.57 -23.66 9.20
C PRO A 96 -6.54 -23.78 7.66
N ILE A 97 -5.50 -24.45 7.13
CA ILE A 97 -5.51 -25.11 5.81
C ILE A 97 -6.41 -26.32 5.94
N TYR A 98 -7.70 -26.05 6.04
CA TYR A 98 -8.69 -27.06 6.37
C TYR A 98 -9.21 -27.61 5.04
N GLY A 99 -9.29 -28.96 4.89
CA GLY A 99 -9.54 -29.72 3.65
C GLY A 99 -9.92 -31.20 3.93
N PRO A 100 -10.43 -32.04 2.97
CA PRO A 100 -10.89 -31.82 1.57
C PRO A 100 -12.45 -31.92 1.44
N GLY A 101 -13.13 -31.63 0.33
CA GLY A 101 -13.07 -32.32 -0.98
C GLY A 101 -12.26 -31.65 -2.10
N GLY A 102 -11.41 -30.68 -1.76
CA GLY A 102 -10.49 -30.03 -2.71
C GLY A 102 -10.68 -28.52 -2.87
N LEU A 103 -11.70 -27.92 -2.24
CA LEU A 103 -11.95 -26.47 -2.26
C LEU A 103 -12.37 -25.98 -0.87
N TRP A 104 -11.49 -25.17 -0.27
CA TRP A 104 -11.30 -25.16 1.19
C TRP A 104 -10.19 -24.14 1.55
N GLN A 105 -10.53 -22.84 1.61
CA GLN A 105 -9.69 -21.73 2.11
C GLN A 105 -10.64 -20.64 2.64
N PRO A 106 -10.28 -19.87 3.69
CA PRO A 106 -9.27 -18.81 3.56
C PRO A 106 -7.98 -19.04 4.35
N GLU A 107 -6.84 -18.79 3.70
CA GLU A 107 -5.67 -18.33 4.42
C GLU A 107 -6.01 -16.98 5.07
N CYS A 108 -5.81 -16.87 6.37
CA CYS A 108 -6.21 -15.70 7.17
C CYS A 108 -5.36 -14.45 6.94
N TYR A 109 -4.28 -14.63 6.18
CA TYR A 109 -3.26 -13.65 5.82
C TYR A 109 -2.76 -14.00 4.42
N TYR A 110 -2.46 -13.00 3.62
CA TYR A 110 -1.81 -13.19 2.32
C TYR A 110 -0.28 -13.15 2.47
N THR A 111 0.44 -13.93 1.68
CA THR A 111 1.91 -14.01 1.73
C THR A 111 2.63 -12.95 0.89
N GLY A 112 1.87 -12.17 0.11
CA GLY A 112 2.39 -11.13 -0.78
C GLY A 112 2.91 -11.69 -2.10
N PRO A 113 3.07 -10.85 -3.13
CA PRO A 113 3.60 -11.27 -4.43
C PRO A 113 5.03 -11.86 -4.33
N ASP A 114 5.82 -11.42 -3.34
CA ASP A 114 7.16 -11.93 -3.06
C ASP A 114 7.23 -13.03 -1.99
N GLY A 115 6.09 -13.47 -1.46
CA GLY A 115 5.99 -14.52 -0.44
C GLY A 115 6.52 -14.15 0.96
N LEU A 116 7.01 -12.93 1.17
CA LEU A 116 7.72 -12.52 2.40
C LEU A 116 6.87 -11.70 3.37
N VAL A 117 5.59 -11.43 3.09
CA VAL A 117 4.70 -10.64 3.95
C VAL A 117 4.61 -11.21 5.38
N GLY A 118 4.50 -12.53 5.55
CA GLY A 118 4.42 -13.12 6.88
C GLY A 118 5.70 -12.96 7.71
N LEU A 119 6.86 -13.05 7.07
CA LEU A 119 8.15 -12.77 7.70
C LEU A 119 8.25 -11.31 8.14
N ARG A 120 7.78 -10.40 7.27
CA ARG A 120 7.71 -8.96 7.55
C ARG A 120 6.84 -8.67 8.76
N LEU A 121 5.59 -9.13 8.76
CA LEU A 121 4.63 -8.93 9.84
C LEU A 121 5.17 -9.44 11.20
N ALA A 122 5.71 -10.66 11.21
CA ALA A 122 6.34 -11.23 12.41
C ALA A 122 7.55 -10.42 12.88
N GLY A 123 8.34 -9.87 11.95
CA GLY A 123 9.45 -8.95 12.24
C GLY A 123 9.00 -7.65 12.94
N ILE A 124 7.89 -7.05 12.53
CA ILE A 124 7.28 -5.89 13.19
C ILE A 124 6.87 -6.26 14.61
N MET A 125 6.04 -7.29 14.76
CA MET A 125 5.48 -7.73 16.04
C MET A 125 6.59 -8.05 17.04
N PHE A 126 7.64 -8.74 16.57
CA PHE A 126 8.85 -8.98 17.34
C PHE A 126 9.50 -7.67 17.82
N CYS A 127 9.69 -6.68 16.94
CA CYS A 127 10.34 -5.43 17.30
C CYS A 127 9.52 -4.61 18.31
N TYR A 128 8.20 -4.56 18.18
CA TYR A 128 7.31 -3.91 19.15
C TYR A 128 7.36 -4.59 20.53
N GLY A 129 7.39 -5.93 20.58
CA GLY A 129 7.57 -6.67 21.83
C GLY A 129 8.98 -6.49 22.44
N ALA A 130 10.02 -6.49 21.61
CA ALA A 130 11.42 -6.45 22.04
C ALA A 130 11.84 -5.07 22.58
N LEU A 131 11.34 -3.99 21.97
CA LEU A 131 11.77 -2.62 22.28
C LEU A 131 11.69 -2.28 23.80
N PRO A 132 10.60 -2.53 24.53
CA PRO A 132 10.55 -2.31 25.99
C PRO A 132 11.65 -3.03 26.78
N VAL A 133 11.99 -4.27 26.42
CA VAL A 133 13.05 -5.05 27.09
C VAL A 133 14.43 -4.46 26.82
N LEU A 134 14.67 -3.97 25.60
CA LEU A 134 15.92 -3.35 25.18
C LEU A 134 16.11 -1.96 25.82
N VAL A 135 15.05 -1.15 25.87
CA VAL A 135 15.02 0.12 26.62
C VAL A 135 15.26 -0.13 28.12
N LYS A 136 14.68 -1.19 28.70
CA LYS A 136 14.96 -1.56 30.09
C LYS A 136 16.39 -2.05 30.30
N ALA A 137 16.97 -2.75 29.32
CA ALA A 137 18.39 -3.14 29.35
C ALA A 137 19.30 -1.91 29.41
N ALA A 138 18.99 -0.85 28.65
CA ALA A 138 19.71 0.41 28.68
C ALA A 138 19.69 1.09 30.06
N SER A 139 18.57 0.98 30.80
CA SER A 139 18.47 1.48 32.19
C SER A 139 19.31 0.68 33.22
N LYS A 140 19.84 -0.48 32.83
CA LYS A 140 20.64 -1.38 33.70
C LYS A 140 22.01 -1.71 33.08
N GLY A 141 22.62 -0.74 32.39
CA GLY A 141 23.85 -0.92 31.60
C GLY A 141 24.99 -1.64 32.33
N ASP A 142 25.21 -1.36 33.62
CA ASP A 142 26.24 -2.00 34.43
C ASP A 142 26.01 -3.50 34.69
N ALA A 143 24.75 -3.94 34.71
CA ALA A 143 24.38 -5.34 34.94
C ALA A 143 24.48 -6.22 33.66
N LEU A 144 24.82 -5.63 32.51
CA LEU A 144 24.98 -6.35 31.24
C LEU A 144 26.40 -6.89 31.09
N ILE A 145 26.51 -8.18 30.71
CA ILE A 145 27.79 -8.86 30.45
C ILE A 145 28.57 -8.11 29.36
N PRO A 146 29.82 -7.66 29.61
CA PRO A 146 30.58 -6.84 28.67
C PRO A 146 30.76 -7.47 27.27
N ARG A 147 30.87 -8.79 27.17
CA ARG A 147 31.00 -9.51 25.88
C ARG A 147 29.75 -9.44 24.99
N ILE A 148 28.55 -9.38 25.58
CA ILE A 148 27.27 -9.40 24.86
C ILE A 148 26.75 -7.97 24.58
N ARG A 149 27.17 -7.02 25.43
CA ARG A 149 26.75 -5.61 25.41
C ARG A 149 26.85 -4.93 24.01
N PRO A 150 27.91 -5.12 23.19
CA PRO A 150 27.99 -4.51 21.85
C PRO A 150 26.95 -5.06 20.88
N ALA A 151 26.79 -6.39 20.82
CA ALA A 151 25.81 -7.03 19.95
C ALA A 151 24.38 -6.62 20.34
N LEU A 152 24.08 -6.60 21.65
CA LEU A 152 22.80 -6.14 22.17
C LEU A 152 22.50 -4.67 21.84
N ALA A 153 23.52 -3.80 21.89
CA ALA A 153 23.39 -2.39 21.52
C ALA A 153 23.07 -2.22 20.03
N VAL A 154 23.81 -2.90 19.14
CA VAL A 154 23.54 -2.89 17.69
C VAL A 154 22.13 -3.39 17.39
N PHE A 155 21.75 -4.52 17.98
CA PHE A 155 20.41 -5.09 17.85
C PHE A 155 19.29 -4.15 18.33
N SER A 156 19.54 -3.40 19.41
CA SER A 156 18.60 -2.40 19.91
C SER A 156 18.39 -1.22 18.96
N GLY A 157 19.43 -0.83 18.21
CA GLY A 157 19.30 0.16 17.14
C GLY A 157 18.46 -0.35 15.97
N ILE A 158 18.63 -1.62 15.57
CA ILE A 158 17.82 -2.25 14.52
C ILE A 158 16.35 -2.29 14.94
N VAL A 159 16.05 -2.83 16.13
CA VAL A 159 14.68 -2.95 16.64
C VAL A 159 13.98 -1.60 16.74
N LEU A 160 14.65 -0.56 17.26
CA LEU A 160 14.09 0.80 17.33
C LEU A 160 13.89 1.41 15.94
N THR A 161 14.82 1.18 15.01
CA THR A 161 14.66 1.59 13.62
C THR A 161 13.41 0.98 12.99
N VAL A 162 13.24 -0.35 13.08
CA VAL A 162 12.08 -1.05 12.52
C VAL A 162 10.78 -0.45 13.04
N VAL A 163 10.65 -0.27 14.36
CA VAL A 163 9.45 0.33 14.99
C VAL A 163 9.12 1.72 14.42
N MET A 164 10.13 2.54 14.13
CA MET A 164 9.92 3.93 13.67
C MET A 164 9.83 4.09 12.14
N VAL A 165 10.40 3.16 11.38
CA VAL A 165 10.57 3.26 9.93
C VAL A 165 9.58 2.39 9.16
N TRP A 166 8.96 1.39 9.80
CA TRP A 166 8.09 0.41 9.14
C TRP A 166 7.00 1.04 8.27
N TYR A 167 6.01 1.70 8.88
CA TYR A 167 4.86 2.22 8.15
C TYR A 167 5.25 3.26 7.09
N PRO A 168 6.17 4.21 7.33
CA PRO A 168 6.53 5.17 6.30
C PRO A 168 7.30 4.58 5.12
N LEU A 169 8.14 3.54 5.31
CA LEU A 169 8.69 2.80 4.18
C LEU A 169 7.62 1.95 3.51
N GLY A 170 6.73 1.30 4.27
CA GLY A 170 5.59 0.56 3.74
C GLY A 170 4.74 1.39 2.79
N ALA A 171 4.40 2.63 3.18
CA ALA A 171 3.72 3.60 2.32
C ALA A 171 4.55 3.98 1.09
N TRP A 172 5.84 4.29 1.26
CA TRP A 172 6.72 4.55 0.12
C TRP A 172 6.69 3.39 -0.89
N PHE A 173 6.87 2.15 -0.43
CA PHE A 173 6.83 0.92 -1.23
C PHE A 173 5.45 0.55 -1.77
N SER A 174 4.38 1.23 -1.36
CA SER A 174 3.05 1.00 -1.93
C SER A 174 2.74 1.85 -3.15
N GLY A 175 3.62 2.77 -3.53
CA GLY A 175 3.32 3.86 -4.47
C GLY A 175 2.63 5.06 -3.81
N VAL A 176 2.29 4.99 -2.51
CA VAL A 176 1.80 6.13 -1.74
C VAL A 176 2.98 7.05 -1.48
N THR A 177 3.04 8.13 -2.25
CA THR A 177 3.95 9.25 -1.95
C THR A 177 3.27 10.23 -1.03
N TYR A 178 4.04 10.94 -0.22
CA TYR A 178 3.52 12.15 0.40
C TYR A 178 3.44 13.28 -0.64
N LEU A 179 2.58 14.27 -0.38
CA LEU A 179 2.48 15.49 -1.18
C LEU A 179 3.90 16.01 -1.60
N PRO A 180 4.18 16.24 -2.90
CA PRO A 180 5.56 16.34 -3.42
C PRO A 180 6.50 17.34 -2.72
N LEU A 181 5.96 18.43 -2.16
CA LEU A 181 6.72 19.44 -1.41
C LEU A 181 7.34 18.90 -0.10
N PHE A 182 6.86 17.77 0.42
CA PHE A 182 7.34 17.19 1.67
C PHE A 182 8.32 16.03 1.48
N LEU A 183 8.49 15.51 0.25
CA LEU A 183 9.26 14.29 -0.02
C LEU A 183 10.67 14.36 0.60
N THR A 184 11.46 15.39 0.27
CA THR A 184 12.83 15.57 0.82
C THR A 184 12.84 15.75 2.34
N PHE A 185 11.87 16.49 2.89
CA PHE A 185 11.77 16.73 4.33
C PHE A 185 11.50 15.42 5.08
N GLN A 186 10.50 14.66 4.64
CA GLN A 186 10.16 13.36 5.22
C GLN A 186 11.26 12.34 4.99
N THR A 187 11.89 12.31 3.82
CA THR A 187 13.06 11.46 3.56
C THR A 187 14.17 11.71 4.60
N VAL A 188 14.38 12.95 5.05
CA VAL A 188 15.27 13.28 6.19
C VAL A 188 14.65 12.87 7.54
N LEU A 189 13.33 12.93 7.73
CA LEU A 189 12.67 12.40 8.95
C LEU A 189 12.81 10.88 9.08
N LEU A 190 12.52 10.12 8.01
CA LEU A 190 12.50 8.65 7.97
C LEU A 190 13.90 8.05 8.11
N THR A 191 14.93 8.76 7.66
CA THR A 191 16.32 8.32 7.76
C THR A 191 17.07 8.96 8.93
N GLY A 192 16.73 10.18 9.34
CA GLY A 192 17.43 10.92 10.37
C GLY A 192 16.95 10.64 11.78
N VAL A 193 15.65 10.82 12.06
CA VAL A 193 15.10 10.73 13.43
C VAL A 193 15.22 9.31 14.01
N PRO A 194 14.84 8.24 13.28
CA PRO A 194 15.06 6.86 13.71
C PRO A 194 16.52 6.52 13.98
N GLN A 195 17.44 7.01 13.13
CA GLN A 195 18.86 6.70 13.29
C GLN A 195 19.50 7.47 14.44
N ILE A 196 19.12 8.73 14.68
CA ILE A 196 19.49 9.46 15.90
C ILE A 196 19.00 8.69 17.14
N ALA A 197 17.74 8.24 17.15
CA ALA A 197 17.18 7.50 18.27
C ALA A 197 17.86 6.12 18.48
N ALA A 198 18.12 5.39 17.40
CA ALA A 198 18.89 4.14 17.40
C ALA A 198 20.32 4.35 17.94
N GLY A 199 20.99 5.42 17.50
CA GLY A 199 22.31 5.84 17.99
C GLY A 199 22.31 6.15 19.50
N VAL A 200 21.32 6.91 20.00
CA VAL A 200 21.14 7.18 21.44
C VAL A 200 21.00 5.87 22.21
N LEU A 201 20.11 4.97 21.79
CA LEU A 201 19.83 3.71 22.50
C LEU A 201 21.05 2.77 22.48
N ALA A 202 21.68 2.59 21.31
CA ALA A 202 22.86 1.78 21.14
C ALA A 202 24.07 2.34 21.90
N ALA A 203 24.27 3.66 21.92
CA ALA A 203 25.34 4.29 22.69
C ALA A 203 25.13 4.15 24.20
N ARG A 204 23.89 4.31 24.70
CA ARG A 204 23.54 4.10 26.13
C ARG A 204 23.83 2.67 26.58
N ILE A 205 23.49 1.67 25.76
CA ILE A 205 23.77 0.25 26.07
C ILE A 205 25.26 -0.06 25.91
N GLY A 206 25.85 0.30 24.77
CA GLY A 206 27.21 -0.06 24.36
C GLY A 206 28.33 0.73 25.04
N ARG A 207 28.04 1.92 25.57
CA ARG A 207 29.01 2.90 26.11
C ARG A 207 30.11 3.29 25.12
N SER A 208 29.79 3.30 23.83
CA SER A 208 30.72 3.65 22.76
C SER A 208 30.01 4.29 21.58
N VAL A 209 30.55 5.42 21.12
CA VAL A 209 30.08 6.12 19.91
C VAL A 209 30.26 5.26 18.66
N LYS A 210 31.32 4.44 18.60
CA LYS A 210 31.54 3.50 17.49
C LYS A 210 30.41 2.48 17.39
N ILE A 211 29.91 1.98 18.52
CA ILE A 211 28.84 0.96 18.55
C ILE A 211 27.52 1.52 18.02
N GLY A 212 27.17 2.77 18.36
CA GLY A 212 25.97 3.39 17.79
C GLY A 212 26.11 3.81 16.32
N SER A 213 27.32 4.12 15.86
CA SER A 213 27.58 4.26 14.40
C SER A 213 27.37 2.92 13.68
N SER A 214 27.88 1.82 14.24
CA SER A 214 27.66 0.46 13.74
C SER A 214 26.19 0.04 13.78
N SER A 215 25.39 0.51 14.76
CA SER A 215 23.95 0.24 14.77
C SER A 215 23.23 0.92 13.62
N GLY A 216 23.66 2.12 13.19
CA GLY A 216 23.11 2.78 12.01
C GLY A 216 23.35 1.99 10.72
N VAL A 217 24.59 1.54 10.50
CA VAL A 217 24.94 0.69 9.35
C VAL A 217 24.18 -0.64 9.37
N ALA A 218 24.10 -1.30 10.53
CA ALA A 218 23.38 -2.57 10.65
C ALA A 218 21.86 -2.41 10.46
N SER A 219 21.28 -1.31 10.93
CA SER A 219 19.86 -0.99 10.73
C SER A 219 19.55 -0.75 9.25
N LEU A 220 20.44 -0.05 8.54
CA LEU A 220 20.34 0.15 7.10
C LEU A 220 20.38 -1.18 6.35
N LEU A 221 21.39 -2.01 6.59
CA LEU A 221 21.52 -3.32 5.94
C LEU A 221 20.29 -4.21 6.19
N PHE A 222 19.76 -4.21 7.42
CA PHE A 222 18.55 -4.95 7.77
C PHE A 222 17.31 -4.42 7.04
N ILE A 223 17.06 -3.10 7.11
CA ILE A 223 15.91 -2.48 6.46
C ILE A 223 15.97 -2.66 4.94
N SER A 224 17.14 -2.44 4.32
CA SER A 224 17.34 -2.73 2.90
C SER A 224 17.04 -4.19 2.59
N ALA A 225 17.59 -5.17 3.33
CA ALA A 225 17.33 -6.58 3.05
C ALA A 225 15.83 -6.96 3.15
N VAL A 226 15.07 -6.36 4.09
CA VAL A 226 13.64 -6.65 4.29
C VAL A 226 12.73 -5.97 3.26
N PHE A 227 13.12 -4.77 2.80
CA PHE A 227 12.35 -3.92 1.89
C PHE A 227 12.94 -3.81 0.47
N TRP A 228 13.93 -4.63 0.11
CA TRP A 228 14.44 -4.66 -1.27
C TRP A 228 13.54 -5.42 -2.24
N THR A 229 12.97 -6.52 -1.75
CA THR A 229 12.16 -7.49 -2.52
C THR A 229 10.70 -7.11 -2.77
N PRO A 230 10.01 -6.23 -2.00
CA PRO A 230 8.71 -5.72 -2.43
C PRO A 230 8.83 -5.05 -3.79
N GLU A 231 7.98 -5.46 -4.72
CA GLU A 231 7.77 -4.70 -5.93
C GLU A 231 7.13 -3.36 -5.56
N CYS A 232 7.68 -2.28 -6.11
CA CYS A 232 7.07 -0.97 -6.04
C CYS A 232 7.33 -0.29 -7.38
N PRO A 233 6.39 -0.40 -8.35
CA PRO A 233 6.56 0.18 -9.68
C PRO A 233 6.95 1.65 -9.61
N GLY A 234 6.15 2.45 -8.90
CA GLY A 234 6.27 3.90 -8.81
C GLY A 234 7.46 4.43 -7.98
N CYS A 235 8.18 3.56 -7.26
CA CYS A 235 9.18 3.99 -6.28
C CYS A 235 10.48 4.48 -6.92
N ASP A 236 10.77 5.77 -6.78
CA ASP A 236 12.15 6.21 -6.89
C ASP A 236 12.99 5.73 -5.69
N ARG A 237 13.79 4.68 -5.90
CA ARG A 237 14.77 4.19 -4.92
C ARG A 237 16.05 5.03 -4.90
N SER A 238 16.27 5.97 -5.84
CA SER A 238 17.49 6.79 -5.96
C SER A 238 17.83 7.53 -4.66
N LEU A 239 16.82 8.14 -4.04
CA LEU A 239 16.94 8.88 -2.77
C LEU A 239 17.39 7.99 -1.62
N LEU A 240 16.93 6.73 -1.55
CA LEU A 240 17.36 5.78 -0.52
C LEU A 240 18.86 5.47 -0.63
N TYR A 241 19.40 5.32 -1.85
CA TYR A 241 20.85 5.10 -2.05
C TYR A 241 21.67 6.33 -1.67
N ILE A 242 21.20 7.55 -1.98
CA ILE A 242 21.89 8.79 -1.59
C ILE A 242 22.00 8.93 -0.06
N LEU A 243 21.09 8.31 0.69
CA LEU A 243 21.03 8.37 2.16
C LEU A 243 21.70 7.20 2.86
N VAL A 244 22.15 6.17 2.14
CA VAL A 244 22.95 5.06 2.69
C VAL A 244 24.08 5.56 3.62
N PRO A 245 24.89 6.59 3.26
CA PRO A 245 25.91 7.13 4.17
C PRO A 245 25.32 7.92 5.35
N ALA A 246 24.16 8.56 5.17
CA ALA A 246 23.55 9.43 6.15
C ALA A 246 23.07 8.67 7.41
N TRP A 247 22.63 7.42 7.27
CA TRP A 247 22.17 6.60 8.42
C TRP A 247 23.25 6.43 9.49
N ALA A 248 24.49 6.14 9.07
CA ALA A 248 25.63 6.03 9.98
C ALA A 248 25.99 7.36 10.64
N ILE A 249 25.85 8.48 9.91
CA ILE A 249 26.10 9.85 10.40
C ILE A 249 25.04 10.25 11.43
N PHE A 250 23.76 10.01 11.16
CA PHE A 250 22.68 10.30 12.10
C PHE A 250 22.77 9.46 13.37
N ALA A 251 23.11 8.17 13.26
CA ALA A 251 23.36 7.32 14.42
C ALA A 251 24.63 7.73 15.20
N PHE A 252 25.67 8.22 14.52
CA PHE A 252 26.82 8.85 15.18
C PHE A 252 26.41 10.11 15.97
N VAL A 253 25.58 10.99 15.39
CA VAL A 253 25.05 12.20 16.07
C VAL A 253 24.25 11.81 17.31
N GLY A 254 23.34 10.84 17.22
CA GLY A 254 22.61 10.31 18.38
C GLY A 254 23.53 9.71 19.45
N SER A 255 24.61 9.05 19.04
CA SER A 255 25.59 8.48 19.97
C SER A 255 26.39 9.55 20.72
N VAL A 256 26.74 10.63 20.01
CA VAL A 256 27.48 11.78 20.54
C VAL A 256 26.63 12.60 21.51
N THR A 257 25.34 12.78 21.23
CA THR A 257 24.42 13.51 22.11
C THR A 257 24.10 12.73 23.39
N GLU A 258 24.04 11.41 23.35
CA GLU A 258 23.76 10.59 24.54
C GLU A 258 24.97 10.45 25.49
N LEU A 259 26.15 10.11 24.96
CA LEU A 259 27.34 9.92 25.79
C LEU A 259 28.02 11.25 26.15
N GLY A 260 27.67 12.32 25.43
CA GLY A 260 28.41 13.57 25.40
C GLY A 260 29.77 13.40 24.73
N VAL A 261 30.24 14.42 24.01
CA VAL A 261 31.69 14.48 23.78
C VAL A 261 32.35 14.81 25.11
N SER A 262 33.24 13.92 25.56
CA SER A 262 33.98 14.04 26.82
C SER A 262 34.55 15.45 27.03
N SER A 263 33.83 16.26 27.83
CA SER A 263 34.18 17.53 28.50
C SER A 263 35.07 18.59 27.82
N LYS A 264 35.47 18.44 26.55
CA LYS A 264 36.52 19.26 25.90
C LYS A 264 36.31 19.60 24.41
N ILE A 265 35.08 19.61 23.88
CA ILE A 265 34.82 20.47 22.72
C ILE A 265 34.62 21.90 23.24
N ARG A 266 35.74 22.65 23.33
CA ARG A 266 35.65 24.11 23.26
C ARG A 266 35.35 24.45 21.80
N LEU A 267 34.08 24.59 21.47
CA LEU A 267 33.70 25.39 20.30
C LEU A 267 34.38 26.76 20.47
N PRO A 268 35.07 27.28 19.44
CA PRO A 268 35.61 28.64 19.52
C PRO A 268 34.45 29.60 19.84
N LYS A 269 34.71 30.64 20.63
CA LYS A 269 33.70 31.66 20.95
C LYS A 269 33.26 32.37 19.67
N ILE A 270 32.21 31.85 19.02
CA ILE A 270 31.49 32.58 17.98
C ILE A 270 30.81 33.75 18.68
N SER A 271 31.23 34.96 18.35
CA SER A 271 30.75 36.19 18.97
C SER A 271 29.34 36.52 18.45
N GLY A 272 28.32 36.01 19.14
CA GLY A 272 26.93 36.36 18.89
C GLY A 272 25.94 35.31 19.42
N GLY A 273 25.04 35.72 20.31
CA GLY A 273 23.78 35.04 20.69
C GLY A 273 23.85 33.67 21.39
N PHE A 274 24.64 32.73 20.88
CA PHE A 274 24.52 31.29 21.15
C PHE A 274 25.52 30.73 22.17
N SER A 275 26.32 31.59 22.83
CA SER A 275 27.44 31.17 23.68
C SER A 275 27.08 30.44 24.99
N ASN A 276 25.79 30.34 25.33
CA ASN A 276 25.30 29.78 26.59
C ASN A 276 24.48 28.48 26.43
N LEU A 277 24.47 27.85 25.26
CA LEU A 277 23.83 26.54 25.06
C LEU A 277 24.55 25.45 25.88
N ARG A 278 23.90 24.91 26.92
CA ARG A 278 24.43 23.74 27.64
C ARG A 278 24.13 22.46 26.85
N MET A 279 24.96 21.42 27.02
CA MET A 279 24.68 20.10 26.43
C MET A 279 23.35 19.50 26.91
N GLU A 280 22.87 19.88 28.10
CA GLU A 280 21.53 19.50 28.58
C GLU A 280 20.41 20.16 27.78
N ASP A 281 20.59 21.40 27.34
CA ASP A 281 19.61 22.12 26.51
C ASP A 281 19.60 21.55 25.09
N VAL A 282 20.78 21.27 24.52
CA VAL A 282 20.92 20.55 23.24
C VAL A 282 20.26 19.17 23.30
N ARG A 283 20.42 18.44 24.42
CA ARG A 283 19.77 17.14 24.64
C ARG A 283 18.25 17.27 24.78
N ARG A 284 17.75 18.31 25.47
CA ARG A 284 16.31 18.58 25.61
C ARG A 284 15.68 18.98 24.28
N VAL A 285 16.31 19.88 23.52
CA VAL A 285 15.87 20.28 22.17
C VAL A 285 15.91 19.09 21.22
N GLY A 286 16.98 18.29 21.23
CA GLY A 286 17.08 17.07 20.42
C GLY A 286 16.00 16.04 20.78
N LEU A 287 15.73 15.83 22.08
CA LEU A 287 14.69 14.89 22.52
C LEU A 287 13.27 15.41 22.25
N ALA A 288 13.03 16.73 22.36
CA ALA A 288 11.79 17.36 21.97
C ALA A 288 11.58 17.27 20.45
N LEU A 289 12.62 17.51 19.64
CA LEU A 289 12.57 17.37 18.19
C LEU A 289 12.26 15.92 17.79
N VAL A 290 12.96 14.94 18.39
CA VAL A 290 12.66 13.51 18.20
C VAL A 290 11.22 13.20 18.59
N LEU A 291 10.72 13.64 19.76
CA LEU A 291 9.35 13.37 20.18
C LEU A 291 8.30 14.03 19.26
N THR A 292 8.47 15.30 18.89
CA THR A 292 7.58 16.01 17.97
C THR A 292 7.54 15.31 16.60
N LEU A 293 8.68 14.81 16.11
CA LEU A 293 8.76 14.13 14.82
C LEU A 293 8.32 12.64 14.88
N CYS A 294 8.43 11.98 16.03
CA CYS A 294 7.80 10.68 16.29
C CYS A 294 6.27 10.78 16.42
N LEU A 295 5.75 11.90 16.92
CA LEU A 295 4.31 12.17 16.95
C LEU A 295 3.81 12.63 15.57
N TRP A 296 4.66 13.31 14.79
CA TRP A 296 4.34 13.70 13.40
C TRP A 296 3.97 12.49 12.54
N THR A 297 4.63 11.33 12.65
CA THR A 297 4.28 10.15 11.85
C THR A 297 2.86 9.61 12.11
N LEU A 298 2.27 9.90 13.29
CA LEU A 298 0.87 9.56 13.58
C LEU A 298 -0.12 10.54 12.94
N VAL A 299 0.30 11.80 12.72
CA VAL A 299 -0.48 12.84 12.02
C VAL A 299 -0.22 12.78 10.50
N ALA A 300 0.89 12.17 10.08
CA ALA A 300 1.39 12.17 8.71
C ALA A 300 0.47 11.43 7.71
N ARG A 301 -0.41 10.54 8.19
CA ARG A 301 -1.35 9.76 7.37
C ARG A 301 -2.28 10.64 6.52
N GLU A 302 -2.72 11.78 7.05
CA GLU A 302 -3.58 12.75 6.33
C GLU A 302 -2.83 13.47 5.18
N PHE A 303 -1.50 13.30 5.07
CA PHE A 303 -0.67 13.87 4.01
C PHE A 303 -0.18 12.83 2.99
N TRP A 304 -0.73 11.61 3.05
CA TRP A 304 -0.46 10.53 2.11
C TRP A 304 -1.29 10.76 0.84
N ASP A 305 -0.62 10.75 -0.32
CA ASP A 305 -1.24 10.84 -1.64
C ASP A 305 -1.45 9.40 -2.17
N PRO A 306 -2.70 8.92 -2.31
CA PRO A 306 -3.00 7.51 -2.56
C PRO A 306 -2.44 6.95 -3.88
N SER A 307 -2.12 5.67 -3.93
CA SER A 307 -1.47 5.06 -5.09
C SER A 307 -2.34 5.10 -6.34
N VAL A 308 -1.70 5.02 -7.51
CA VAL A 308 -2.36 5.17 -8.80
C VAL A 308 -2.03 3.95 -9.66
N LEU A 309 -3.03 3.10 -9.85
CA LEU A 309 -2.92 1.88 -10.65
C LEU A 309 -2.82 2.23 -12.14
N TYR A 310 -1.60 2.46 -12.63
CA TYR A 310 -1.41 2.78 -14.03
C TYR A 310 -0.08 2.35 -14.64
N ALA A 311 -0.15 1.86 -15.89
CA ALA A 311 1.02 1.50 -16.66
C ALA A 311 1.63 2.72 -17.38
N SER A 312 2.78 3.25 -16.92
CA SER A 312 3.48 4.36 -17.59
C SER A 312 4.19 3.99 -18.90
N ALA A 313 4.25 2.69 -19.20
CA ALA A 313 4.80 2.08 -20.39
C ALA A 313 4.07 0.75 -20.61
N ILE A 314 3.86 0.41 -21.87
CA ILE A 314 3.14 -0.79 -22.30
C ILE A 314 4.12 -1.97 -22.24
N SER A 315 3.97 -2.84 -21.24
CA SER A 315 4.89 -3.95 -20.98
C SER A 315 4.38 -5.24 -21.61
N PRO A 316 5.20 -6.00 -22.37
CA PRO A 316 4.74 -7.20 -23.06
C PRO A 316 4.49 -8.41 -22.14
N ASN A 317 4.94 -8.38 -20.88
CA ASN A 317 4.85 -9.49 -19.94
C ASN A 317 4.10 -9.09 -18.65
N PRO A 318 3.31 -10.00 -18.05
CA PRO A 318 2.88 -9.87 -16.65
C PRO A 318 4.08 -9.72 -15.71
N GLY A 319 3.96 -8.93 -14.64
CA GLY A 319 5.03 -8.68 -13.65
C GLY A 319 6.15 -7.73 -14.07
N ASP A 320 6.41 -7.51 -15.37
CA ASP A 320 7.45 -6.58 -15.84
C ASP A 320 7.01 -5.10 -15.70
N LEU A 321 7.12 -4.57 -14.48
CA LEU A 321 6.85 -3.18 -14.14
C LEU A 321 8.10 -2.28 -14.33
N THR A 322 8.07 -1.38 -15.32
CA THR A 322 9.16 -0.43 -15.63
C THR A 322 8.95 1.01 -15.11
N LEU A 323 8.07 1.22 -14.12
CA LEU A 323 7.17 2.38 -14.12
C LEU A 323 7.39 3.44 -13.01
N GLY A 324 8.39 4.31 -13.16
CA GLY A 324 8.58 5.45 -12.24
C GLY A 324 7.36 6.40 -12.16
N GLN A 325 7.06 6.86 -10.94
CA GLN A 325 6.04 7.84 -10.51
C GLN A 325 4.71 7.94 -11.31
N PRO A 326 3.60 7.39 -10.77
CA PRO A 326 2.31 7.34 -11.46
C PRO A 326 1.47 8.61 -11.21
N PHE A 327 1.88 9.73 -11.79
CA PHE A 327 1.23 11.04 -11.61
C PHE A 327 0.60 11.60 -12.89
N TYR A 328 -0.32 10.83 -13.48
CA TYR A 328 -0.90 11.18 -14.78
C TYR A 328 -2.25 11.92 -14.68
N PRO A 329 -2.46 12.95 -15.53
CA PRO A 329 -3.77 13.52 -15.81
C PRO A 329 -4.81 12.46 -16.19
N TYR A 330 -5.92 12.45 -15.47
CA TYR A 330 -7.09 11.61 -15.76
C TYR A 330 -8.38 12.42 -15.59
N VAL A 331 -9.35 12.14 -16.46
CA VAL A 331 -10.74 12.54 -16.26
C VAL A 331 -11.65 11.46 -16.83
N GLY A 332 -12.77 11.18 -16.17
CA GLY A 332 -13.73 10.17 -16.61
C GLY A 332 -15.13 10.43 -16.08
N GLY A 333 -16.07 9.59 -16.52
CA GLY A 333 -17.33 9.36 -15.85
C GLY A 333 -17.22 8.20 -14.86
N TYR A 334 -18.09 8.17 -13.85
CA TYR A 334 -18.30 7.03 -12.96
C TYR A 334 -19.78 6.72 -12.81
N TYR A 335 -20.09 5.46 -12.46
CA TYR A 335 -21.47 5.03 -12.23
C TYR A 335 -22.03 5.58 -10.92
N ASN A 336 -22.99 6.51 -11.01
CA ASN A 336 -23.55 7.21 -9.85
C ASN A 336 -24.96 6.69 -9.48
N SER A 337 -25.03 5.41 -9.09
CA SER A 337 -26.29 4.71 -8.79
C SER A 337 -26.09 3.62 -7.73
N THR A 338 -27.14 2.82 -7.51
CA THR A 338 -27.15 1.65 -6.62
C THR A 338 -25.98 0.71 -6.91
N GLN A 339 -25.33 0.20 -5.86
CA GLN A 339 -24.26 -0.78 -6.03
C GLN A 339 -24.80 -2.11 -6.58
N TYR A 340 -24.14 -2.66 -7.61
CA TYR A 340 -24.46 -3.96 -8.18
C TYR A 340 -23.24 -4.86 -8.29
N ARG A 341 -23.44 -6.15 -8.04
CA ARG A 341 -22.54 -7.22 -8.50
C ARG A 341 -22.97 -7.68 -9.89
N ILE A 342 -22.03 -7.69 -10.82
CA ILE A 342 -22.23 -7.97 -12.24
C ILE A 342 -21.19 -8.99 -12.74
N CYS A 343 -21.45 -9.68 -13.85
CA CYS A 343 -20.44 -10.55 -14.46
C CYS A 343 -19.52 -9.81 -15.44
N CYS A 344 -20.02 -8.71 -16.01
CA CYS A 344 -19.61 -8.30 -17.34
C CYS A 344 -19.80 -6.79 -17.54
N VAL A 345 -18.82 -6.11 -18.13
CA VAL A 345 -18.89 -4.70 -18.56
C VAL A 345 -18.44 -4.54 -20.01
N GLU A 346 -18.99 -3.54 -20.69
CA GLU A 346 -18.68 -3.21 -22.08
C GLU A 346 -18.67 -1.69 -22.29
N ILE A 347 -17.79 -1.22 -23.17
CA ILE A 347 -17.74 0.18 -23.61
C ILE A 347 -17.20 0.28 -25.04
N GLY A 348 -17.79 1.17 -25.85
CA GLY A 348 -17.21 1.60 -27.13
C GLY A 348 -16.24 2.76 -26.93
N VAL A 349 -15.12 2.74 -27.64
CA VAL A 349 -14.09 3.78 -27.62
C VAL A 349 -13.83 4.25 -29.05
N SER A 350 -13.88 5.56 -29.30
CA SER A 350 -13.47 6.17 -30.56
C SER A 350 -12.58 7.38 -30.26
N ILE A 351 -11.37 7.41 -30.81
CA ILE A 351 -10.44 8.53 -30.65
C ILE A 351 -10.48 9.36 -31.93
N SER A 352 -11.04 10.57 -31.85
CA SER A 352 -11.27 11.47 -32.96
C SER A 352 -10.37 12.72 -32.86
N MET A 353 -10.12 13.38 -34.00
CA MET A 353 -9.39 14.66 -34.06
C MET A 353 -7.98 14.70 -33.41
N ALA A 354 -7.40 13.57 -33.01
CA ALA A 354 -6.04 13.49 -32.48
C ALA A 354 -5.02 13.45 -33.61
N ASN A 355 -3.98 14.28 -33.55
CA ASN A 355 -2.79 14.13 -34.39
C ASN A 355 -1.75 13.25 -33.65
N PRO A 356 -1.52 11.99 -34.07
CA PRO A 356 -0.59 11.11 -33.35
C PRO A 356 0.84 11.66 -33.34
N HIS A 357 1.25 12.37 -34.39
CA HIS A 357 2.57 13.00 -34.49
C HIS A 357 2.74 14.24 -33.58
N ALA A 358 1.67 14.72 -32.95
CA ALA A 358 1.74 15.76 -31.91
C ALA A 358 1.91 15.17 -30.50
N LEU A 359 1.80 13.84 -30.33
CA LEU A 359 2.17 13.17 -29.08
C LEU A 359 3.70 13.14 -28.95
N ALA A 360 4.22 13.49 -27.77
CA ALA A 360 5.63 13.28 -27.47
C ALA A 360 5.99 11.78 -27.56
N PRO A 361 7.23 11.40 -27.91
CA PRO A 361 7.60 9.99 -28.15
C PRO A 361 7.34 9.04 -26.98
N ASP A 362 7.26 9.55 -25.76
CA ASP A 362 7.02 8.81 -24.52
C ASP A 362 5.60 9.04 -23.94
N ASN A 363 4.72 9.72 -24.67
CA ASN A 363 3.33 10.02 -24.29
C ASN A 363 2.32 9.17 -25.10
N PHE A 364 1.10 9.09 -24.59
CA PHE A 364 -0.02 8.35 -25.16
C PHE A 364 -1.32 9.12 -24.94
N LEU A 365 -2.35 8.83 -25.73
CA LEU A 365 -3.73 9.15 -25.37
C LEU A 365 -4.48 7.84 -25.12
N MET A 366 -4.92 7.63 -23.90
CA MET A 366 -5.72 6.47 -23.50
C MET A 366 -7.18 6.86 -23.38
N ALA A 367 -8.08 5.96 -23.78
CA ALA A 367 -9.50 6.00 -23.49
C ALA A 367 -10.00 4.57 -23.18
N GLY A 368 -10.80 4.39 -22.12
CA GLY A 368 -11.19 3.05 -21.68
C GLY A 368 -11.98 3.01 -20.38
N MET A 369 -11.97 1.86 -19.71
CA MET A 369 -12.73 1.59 -18.48
C MET A 369 -11.97 0.79 -17.43
N GLY A 370 -12.33 1.00 -16.16
CA GLY A 370 -11.84 0.24 -15.02
C GLY A 370 -12.95 -0.11 -14.03
N VAL A 371 -12.89 -1.32 -13.47
CA VAL A 371 -13.83 -1.86 -12.47
C VAL A 371 -13.11 -2.50 -11.29
N GLN A 372 -13.79 -2.59 -10.15
CA GLN A 372 -13.31 -3.23 -8.93
C GLN A 372 -13.98 -4.59 -8.72
N SER A 373 -13.31 -5.48 -7.98
CA SER A 373 -13.95 -6.61 -7.30
C SER A 373 -13.18 -6.94 -6.03
N PRO A 374 -13.88 -7.18 -4.90
CA PRO A 374 -13.22 -7.50 -3.66
C PRO A 374 -12.80 -8.97 -3.58
N ASN A 375 -11.78 -9.27 -2.78
CA ASN A 375 -11.58 -10.65 -2.36
C ASN A 375 -12.75 -11.07 -1.45
N CYS A 376 -13.23 -12.32 -1.57
CA CYS A 376 -14.35 -12.79 -0.74
C CYS A 376 -13.99 -12.97 0.74
N CYS A 377 -12.69 -13.10 1.02
CA CYS A 377 -12.21 -14.03 2.02
C CYS A 377 -10.96 -13.53 2.78
N ILE A 378 -10.29 -12.48 2.29
CA ILE A 378 -9.18 -11.79 2.96
C ILE A 378 -9.49 -10.29 2.92
N ASP A 379 -9.87 -9.69 4.06
CA ASP A 379 -10.08 -8.24 4.14
C ASP A 379 -8.82 -7.47 3.72
N GLY A 380 -9.04 -6.33 3.07
CA GLY A 380 -8.02 -5.42 2.57
C GLY A 380 -7.31 -5.87 1.29
N TRP A 381 -7.43 -7.13 0.87
CA TRP A 381 -6.91 -7.64 -0.39
C TRP A 381 -7.97 -7.46 -1.48
N ASP A 382 -7.75 -6.54 -2.43
CA ASP A 382 -8.74 -6.18 -3.45
C ASP A 382 -8.10 -6.04 -4.83
N PHE A 383 -8.93 -6.17 -5.86
CA PHE A 383 -8.47 -6.24 -7.24
C PHE A 383 -9.15 -5.18 -8.11
N GLY A 384 -8.39 -4.68 -9.09
CA GLY A 384 -8.85 -3.71 -10.07
C GLY A 384 -8.55 -4.19 -11.49
N TRP A 385 -9.57 -4.20 -12.35
CA TRP A 385 -9.48 -4.61 -13.75
C TRP A 385 -9.64 -3.42 -14.68
N ARG A 386 -8.86 -3.38 -15.76
CA ARG A 386 -9.00 -2.38 -16.83
C ARG A 386 -9.03 -3.01 -18.22
N ALA A 387 -9.79 -2.35 -19.10
CA ALA A 387 -9.74 -2.54 -20.54
C ALA A 387 -9.65 -1.15 -21.18
N ASP A 388 -8.52 -0.88 -21.84
CA ASP A 388 -8.18 0.45 -22.36
C ASP A 388 -7.67 0.38 -23.80
N ALA A 389 -7.97 1.40 -24.60
CA ALA A 389 -7.39 1.63 -25.90
C ALA A 389 -6.39 2.81 -25.83
N PHE A 390 -5.17 2.59 -26.33
CA PHE A 390 -4.07 3.55 -26.34
C PHE A 390 -3.76 3.97 -27.78
N LEU A 391 -3.84 5.27 -28.08
CA LEU A 391 -3.25 5.86 -29.27
C LEU A 391 -1.80 6.26 -28.98
N MET A 392 -0.88 5.70 -29.77
CA MET A 392 0.57 5.91 -29.65
C MET A 392 1.09 6.90 -30.71
N PRO A 393 2.28 7.53 -30.52
CA PRO A 393 2.81 8.55 -31.44
C PRO A 393 3.10 8.05 -32.87
N ASN A 394 3.27 6.74 -33.04
CA ASN A 394 3.44 6.04 -34.32
C ASN A 394 2.09 5.72 -35.03
N SER A 395 0.97 6.27 -34.54
CA SER A 395 -0.40 5.99 -35.01
C SER A 395 -0.90 4.56 -34.78
N SER A 396 -0.19 3.69 -34.03
CA SER A 396 -0.75 2.40 -33.64
C SER A 396 -1.78 2.58 -32.53
N LEU A 397 -2.90 1.85 -32.63
CA LEU A 397 -3.86 1.71 -31.54
C LEU A 397 -3.58 0.37 -30.83
N ILE A 398 -3.38 0.40 -29.52
CA ILE A 398 -3.13 -0.79 -28.72
C ILE A 398 -4.31 -0.98 -27.78
N VAL A 399 -4.98 -2.13 -27.84
CA VAL A 399 -5.94 -2.51 -26.79
C VAL A 399 -5.21 -3.29 -25.71
N SER A 400 -5.42 -2.91 -24.46
CA SER A 400 -4.74 -3.47 -23.30
C SER A 400 -5.75 -4.05 -22.31
N ALA A 401 -5.33 -5.13 -21.66
CA ALA A 401 -6.02 -5.84 -20.60
C ALA A 401 -5.08 -5.82 -19.40
N SER A 402 -5.51 -5.26 -18.27
CA SER A 402 -4.71 -5.24 -17.05
C SER A 402 -5.56 -5.67 -15.87
N SER A 403 -5.00 -6.53 -15.01
CA SER A 403 -5.53 -6.78 -13.68
C SER A 403 -4.46 -6.44 -12.66
N TRP A 404 -4.86 -5.68 -11.66
CA TRP A 404 -4.04 -5.27 -10.53
C TRP A 404 -4.55 -5.93 -9.26
N GLU A 405 -3.60 -6.31 -8.43
CA GLU A 405 -3.77 -6.82 -7.09
C GLU A 405 -3.31 -5.73 -6.12
N THR A 406 -4.08 -5.48 -5.06
CA THR A 406 -3.78 -4.46 -4.05
C THR A 406 -4.06 -4.95 -2.66
N CYS A 407 -3.36 -4.40 -1.67
CA CYS A 407 -3.57 -4.78 -0.29
C CYS A 407 -3.39 -3.59 0.67
N ASP A 408 -4.35 -3.37 1.56
CA ASP A 408 -4.33 -2.27 2.53
C ASP A 408 -3.29 -2.43 3.65
N SER A 409 -3.14 -1.42 4.52
CA SER A 409 -2.24 -1.48 5.68
C SER A 409 -2.71 -2.37 6.84
N ASN A 410 -3.65 -3.31 6.63
CA ASN A 410 -4.19 -4.18 7.69
C ASN A 410 -3.24 -5.36 7.99
N ALA A 411 -3.58 -6.19 9.00
CA ALA A 411 -2.73 -7.32 9.37
C ALA A 411 -2.64 -8.38 8.26
N ASN A 412 -3.76 -8.65 7.59
CA ASN A 412 -3.92 -9.68 6.56
C ASN A 412 -2.95 -9.46 5.39
N CYS A 413 -2.73 -8.19 5.05
CA CYS A 413 -1.84 -7.70 4.00
C CYS A 413 -0.37 -7.50 4.43
N GLY A 414 -0.04 -7.75 5.70
CA GLY A 414 1.33 -7.59 6.23
C GLY A 414 1.62 -6.32 7.01
N GLY A 415 0.62 -5.46 7.20
CA GLY A 415 0.77 -4.18 7.89
C GLY A 415 1.48 -3.10 7.09
N TYR A 416 1.43 -3.18 5.77
CA TYR A 416 1.81 -2.11 4.86
C TYR A 416 0.98 -2.23 3.58
N MET A 417 0.73 -1.10 2.93
CA MET A 417 0.02 -1.09 1.65
C MET A 417 0.93 -1.61 0.53
N TRP A 418 0.38 -2.21 -0.52
CA TRP A 418 1.12 -2.50 -1.76
C TRP A 418 0.19 -2.70 -2.96
N GLU A 419 0.76 -2.66 -4.16
CA GLU A 419 0.09 -2.90 -5.45
C GLU A 419 1.00 -3.74 -6.36
N HIS A 420 0.39 -4.58 -7.19
CA HIS A 420 1.10 -5.51 -8.07
C HIS A 420 0.30 -5.74 -9.37
N LEU A 421 0.98 -5.77 -10.51
CA LEU A 421 0.36 -6.03 -11.81
C LEU A 421 0.23 -7.54 -12.04
N TRP A 422 -0.86 -8.09 -11.52
CA TRP A 422 -1.17 -9.53 -11.55
C TRP A 422 -1.25 -10.11 -12.96
N TYR A 423 -1.86 -9.38 -13.90
CA TYR A 423 -2.02 -9.82 -15.28
C TYR A 423 -1.92 -8.65 -16.25
N HIS A 424 -1.23 -8.88 -17.36
CA HIS A 424 -1.22 -7.98 -18.51
C HIS A 424 -1.35 -8.78 -19.81
N SER A 425 -2.14 -8.27 -20.75
CA SER A 425 -2.13 -8.68 -22.15
C SER A 425 -2.48 -7.50 -23.04
N GLN A 426 -2.07 -7.54 -24.29
CA GLN A 426 -2.34 -6.49 -25.27
C GLN A 426 -2.42 -7.04 -26.68
N THR A 427 -3.06 -6.31 -27.58
CA THR A 427 -2.88 -6.52 -29.02
C THR A 427 -2.88 -5.18 -29.78
N THR A 428 -2.11 -5.13 -30.85
CA THR A 428 -1.96 -3.95 -31.70
C THR A 428 -2.97 -4.01 -32.83
N LEU A 429 -3.77 -2.97 -32.97
CA LEU A 429 -4.73 -2.77 -34.04
C LEU A 429 -4.19 -1.73 -35.03
N HIS A 430 -4.42 -2.01 -36.32
CA HIS A 430 -4.08 -1.12 -37.43
C HIS A 430 -5.35 -0.74 -38.22
N PRO A 431 -6.31 -0.01 -37.62
CA PRO A 431 -7.50 0.42 -38.33
C PRO A 431 -7.15 1.46 -39.40
N GLN A 432 -7.89 1.46 -40.51
CA GLN A 432 -7.71 2.44 -41.60
C GLN A 432 -7.98 3.88 -41.16
N ASN A 433 -8.76 4.08 -40.09
CA ASN A 433 -9.04 5.37 -39.49
C ASN A 433 -9.09 5.22 -37.95
N ILE A 434 -8.33 6.03 -37.23
CA ILE A 434 -8.28 6.04 -35.75
C ILE A 434 -9.62 6.36 -35.08
N SER A 435 -10.53 7.06 -35.77
CA SER A 435 -11.87 7.36 -35.24
C SER A 435 -12.86 6.19 -35.40
N THR A 436 -12.41 5.03 -35.92
CA THR A 436 -13.24 3.82 -35.99
C THR A 436 -13.53 3.33 -34.57
N PRO A 437 -14.80 3.15 -34.16
CA PRO A 437 -15.12 2.63 -32.84
C PRO A 437 -14.55 1.23 -32.62
N ILE A 438 -13.85 1.07 -31.49
CA ILE A 438 -13.39 -0.19 -30.92
C ILE A 438 -14.22 -0.43 -29.66
N TYR A 439 -14.97 -1.51 -29.63
CA TYR A 439 -15.68 -1.94 -28.42
C TYR A 439 -14.79 -2.86 -27.59
N LEU A 440 -14.76 -2.63 -26.29
CA LEU A 440 -13.99 -3.36 -25.29
C LEU A 440 -14.97 -4.02 -24.32
N ARG A 441 -14.73 -5.28 -23.97
CA ARG A 441 -15.56 -6.04 -23.03
C ARG A 441 -14.68 -6.81 -22.04
N MET A 442 -15.03 -6.75 -20.77
CA MET A 442 -14.49 -7.61 -19.71
C MET A 442 -15.62 -8.46 -19.16
N MET A 443 -15.41 -9.77 -19.01
CA MET A 443 -16.42 -10.67 -18.45
C MET A 443 -15.84 -11.89 -17.74
N TRP A 444 -16.55 -12.31 -16.71
CA TRP A 444 -16.35 -13.60 -16.03
C TRP A 444 -17.07 -14.71 -16.80
N GLU A 445 -16.35 -15.78 -17.15
CA GLU A 445 -16.91 -16.93 -17.88
C GLU A 445 -16.58 -18.27 -17.22
N PRO A 446 -17.53 -19.23 -17.20
CA PRO A 446 -17.30 -20.56 -16.63
C PRO A 446 -16.40 -21.41 -17.52
N VAL A 447 -15.45 -22.11 -16.90
CA VAL A 447 -14.55 -23.05 -17.56
C VAL A 447 -14.41 -24.33 -16.74
N ILE A 448 -14.04 -25.45 -17.37
CA ILE A 448 -13.67 -26.68 -16.67
C ILE A 448 -12.13 -26.79 -16.67
N VAL A 449 -11.54 -26.82 -15.47
CA VAL A 449 -10.09 -27.02 -15.27
C VAL A 449 -9.93 -28.18 -14.30
N ASP A 450 -9.13 -29.18 -14.68
CA ASP A 450 -8.90 -30.42 -13.90
C ASP A 450 -10.20 -31.14 -13.48
N GLY A 451 -11.22 -31.09 -14.35
CA GLY A 451 -12.54 -31.66 -14.08
C GLY A 451 -13.40 -30.88 -13.08
N GLN A 452 -12.94 -29.73 -12.60
CA GLN A 452 -13.67 -28.85 -11.67
C GLN A 452 -14.21 -27.62 -12.39
N PRO A 453 -15.43 -27.14 -12.06
CA PRO A 453 -15.93 -25.86 -12.53
C PRO A 453 -15.14 -24.70 -11.90
N ARG A 454 -14.61 -23.83 -12.75
CA ARG A 454 -13.91 -22.59 -12.40
C ARG A 454 -14.51 -21.43 -13.18
N GLN A 455 -14.03 -20.22 -12.91
CA GLN A 455 -14.36 -19.01 -13.66
C GLN A 455 -13.05 -18.36 -14.12
N VAL A 456 -12.99 -17.90 -15.37
CA VAL A 456 -11.89 -17.09 -15.92
C VAL A 456 -12.35 -15.67 -16.13
N VAL A 457 -11.41 -14.72 -16.10
CA VAL A 457 -11.67 -13.35 -16.55
C VAL A 457 -11.16 -13.21 -17.97
N ASN A 458 -12.05 -12.83 -18.88
CA ASN A 458 -11.79 -12.72 -20.30
C ASN A 458 -11.96 -11.27 -20.80
N TRP A 459 -11.05 -10.85 -21.67
CA TRP A 459 -11.05 -9.56 -22.35
C TRP A 459 -11.24 -9.75 -23.84
N TYR A 460 -12.22 -9.04 -24.40
CA TYR A 460 -12.53 -9.04 -25.82
C TYR A 460 -12.47 -7.63 -26.38
N PHE A 461 -12.08 -7.53 -27.64
CA PHE A 461 -12.30 -6.34 -28.45
C PHE A 461 -13.16 -6.67 -29.67
N ASN A 462 -13.82 -5.67 -30.24
CA ASN A 462 -14.58 -5.76 -31.47
C ASN A 462 -14.42 -4.46 -32.26
N THR A 463 -14.07 -4.55 -33.55
CA THR A 463 -14.09 -3.41 -34.47
C THR A 463 -15.32 -3.51 -35.35
N THR A 464 -16.00 -2.38 -35.58
CA THR A 464 -17.33 -2.33 -36.25
C THR A 464 -17.44 -3.29 -37.45
N GLY A 465 -18.26 -4.34 -37.32
CA GLY A 465 -18.47 -5.38 -38.34
C GLY A 465 -17.73 -6.69 -38.11
N THR A 466 -16.91 -6.83 -37.08
CA THR A 466 -16.24 -8.11 -36.72
C THR A 466 -16.97 -8.86 -35.60
N PRO A 467 -16.73 -10.17 -35.45
CA PRO A 467 -16.98 -10.88 -34.19
C PRO A 467 -16.11 -10.35 -33.05
N TRP A 468 -16.54 -10.59 -31.82
CA TRP A 468 -15.72 -10.36 -30.63
C TRP A 468 -14.49 -11.25 -30.63
N THR A 469 -13.31 -10.65 -30.46
CA THR A 469 -12.02 -11.33 -30.47
C THR A 469 -11.42 -11.29 -29.08
N LEU A 470 -11.17 -12.47 -28.50
CA LEU A 470 -10.47 -12.63 -27.23
C LEU A 470 -9.02 -12.19 -27.37
N TYR A 471 -8.52 -11.34 -26.47
CA TYR A 471 -7.11 -10.90 -26.45
C TYR A 471 -6.45 -10.98 -25.06
N GLY A 472 -7.23 -11.21 -24.00
CA GLY A 472 -6.72 -11.48 -22.66
C GLY A 472 -7.60 -12.53 -21.97
N SER A 473 -6.98 -13.45 -21.25
CA SER A 473 -7.64 -14.47 -20.45
C SER A 473 -6.67 -14.97 -19.37
N TYR A 474 -7.15 -15.09 -18.13
CA TYR A 474 -6.45 -15.88 -17.11
C TYR A 474 -7.41 -16.51 -16.11
N LEU A 475 -6.92 -17.54 -15.43
CA LEU A 475 -7.57 -18.19 -14.30
C LEU A 475 -7.12 -17.50 -13.00
N PRO A 476 -8.00 -16.74 -12.31
CA PRO A 476 -7.66 -16.07 -11.06
C PRO A 476 -7.53 -17.03 -9.88
N ASP A 477 -6.94 -16.53 -8.79
CA ASP A 477 -6.90 -17.25 -7.51
C ASP A 477 -8.34 -17.59 -7.06
N PRO A 478 -8.59 -18.82 -6.59
CA PRO A 478 -9.94 -19.28 -6.25
C PRO A 478 -10.59 -18.56 -5.05
N ARG A 479 -9.87 -17.68 -4.36
CA ARG A 479 -10.38 -16.79 -3.30
C ARG A 479 -10.99 -15.49 -3.84
N LEU A 480 -10.89 -15.19 -5.15
CA LEU A 480 -11.52 -13.98 -5.69
C LEU A 480 -13.04 -14.13 -5.80
N GLY A 481 -13.77 -13.03 -5.59
CA GLY A 481 -15.15 -12.92 -6.03
C GLY A 481 -15.23 -12.97 -7.55
N THR A 482 -15.95 -13.96 -8.12
CA THR A 482 -16.10 -14.14 -9.57
C THR A 482 -17.18 -13.24 -10.17
N TYR A 483 -17.05 -11.94 -9.90
CA TYR A 483 -17.94 -10.85 -10.30
C TYR A 483 -17.15 -9.53 -10.31
N PHE A 484 -17.74 -8.44 -10.79
CA PHE A 484 -17.27 -7.07 -10.55
C PHE A 484 -18.32 -6.34 -9.71
N ASP A 485 -17.89 -5.40 -8.87
CA ASP A 485 -18.76 -4.44 -8.19
C ASP A 485 -18.77 -3.12 -8.99
N ILE A 486 -19.95 -2.50 -9.10
CA ILE A 486 -20.15 -1.19 -9.73
C ILE A 486 -20.97 -0.29 -8.83
N GLY A 487 -20.77 1.03 -8.91
CA GLY A 487 -21.51 2.04 -8.14
C GLY A 487 -20.61 2.78 -7.15
N LEU A 488 -21.19 3.18 -6.02
CA LEU A 488 -20.52 3.91 -4.95
C LEU A 488 -20.40 3.08 -3.67
N SER A 489 -19.23 3.15 -3.03
CA SER A 489 -18.98 2.65 -1.67
C SER A 489 -18.32 3.74 -0.80
N GLY A 490 -18.40 3.61 0.53
CA GLY A 490 -17.85 4.56 1.51
C GLY A 490 -18.74 5.75 1.87
N GLY A 491 -19.72 6.09 1.04
CA GLY A 491 -20.67 7.19 1.28
C GLY A 491 -21.11 7.88 -0.01
N PRO A 492 -21.90 8.97 0.08
CA PRO A 492 -22.19 9.81 -1.08
C PRO A 492 -20.92 10.54 -1.53
N ALA A 493 -20.77 10.67 -2.86
CA ALA A 493 -19.67 11.43 -3.46
C ALA A 493 -19.57 12.84 -2.86
N SER A 494 -18.36 13.23 -2.43
CA SER A 494 -18.14 14.46 -1.68
C SER A 494 -16.92 15.23 -2.20
N THR A 495 -16.85 16.53 -1.89
CA THR A 495 -15.67 17.37 -2.21
C THR A 495 -14.42 17.02 -1.40
N ILE A 496 -14.49 16.03 -0.49
CA ILE A 496 -13.33 15.46 0.21
C ILE A 496 -12.88 14.22 -0.58
N PRO A 497 -11.66 14.18 -1.15
CA PRO A 497 -11.25 13.12 -2.06
C PRO A 497 -11.34 11.71 -1.48
N GLN A 498 -10.95 11.52 -0.22
CA GLN A 498 -10.70 10.21 0.39
C GLN A 498 -11.96 9.57 1.05
N GLY A 499 -13.16 10.03 0.71
CA GLY A 499 -14.42 9.60 1.36
C GLY A 499 -15.28 8.59 0.58
N SER A 500 -14.97 8.27 -0.67
CA SER A 500 -15.80 7.39 -1.50
C SER A 500 -14.97 6.60 -2.51
N ALA A 501 -15.44 5.39 -2.84
CA ALA A 501 -14.91 4.56 -3.91
C ALA A 501 -15.92 4.48 -5.07
N PHE A 502 -15.45 4.82 -6.26
CA PHE A 502 -16.16 4.83 -7.53
C PHE A 502 -15.81 3.52 -8.28
N LEU A 503 -16.64 2.50 -8.08
CA LEU A 503 -16.29 1.10 -8.38
C LEU A 503 -16.32 0.75 -9.88
N TYR A 504 -17.00 1.57 -10.69
CA TYR A 504 -16.93 1.53 -12.17
C TYR A 504 -16.68 2.94 -12.69
N GLN A 505 -15.54 3.11 -13.37
CA GLN A 505 -15.11 4.35 -14.00
C GLN A 505 -14.76 4.11 -15.46
N PHE A 506 -14.97 5.13 -16.30
CA PHE A 506 -14.65 5.12 -17.72
C PHE A 506 -14.17 6.51 -18.11
N GLY A 507 -13.04 6.62 -18.81
CA GLY A 507 -12.44 7.93 -19.01
C GLY A 507 -11.21 7.91 -19.89
N VAL A 508 -10.49 9.02 -19.83
CA VAL A 508 -9.36 9.36 -20.68
C VAL A 508 -8.15 9.78 -19.86
N ALA A 509 -6.97 9.38 -20.31
CA ALA A 509 -5.70 9.71 -19.67
C ALA A 509 -4.61 9.98 -20.70
N SER A 510 -3.54 10.65 -20.25
CA SER A 510 -2.30 10.82 -21.00
C SER A 510 -1.16 11.06 -20.03
N LYS A 511 0.07 10.68 -20.38
CA LYS A 511 1.24 10.90 -19.52
C LYS A 511 1.48 12.39 -19.21
N THR A 512 1.30 13.24 -20.22
CA THR A 512 1.28 14.71 -20.06
C THR A 512 0.12 15.29 -20.89
N PRO A 513 -0.48 16.43 -20.47
CA PRO A 513 -1.64 16.99 -21.16
C PRO A 513 -1.38 17.24 -22.64
N VAL A 514 -2.24 16.68 -23.50
CA VAL A 514 -2.17 16.80 -24.95
C VAL A 514 -3.24 17.77 -25.42
N SER A 515 -2.92 18.66 -26.36
CA SER A 515 -3.89 19.55 -27.02
C SER A 515 -4.37 18.98 -28.36
N GLY A 516 -5.61 19.27 -28.76
CA GLY A 516 -6.10 18.91 -30.09
C GLY A 516 -6.35 17.41 -30.24
N TRP A 517 -7.24 16.89 -29.41
CA TRP A 517 -7.83 15.55 -29.53
C TRP A 517 -9.27 15.58 -29.02
N SER A 518 -10.04 14.57 -29.39
CA SER A 518 -11.30 14.21 -28.75
C SER A 518 -11.43 12.69 -28.66
N ALA A 519 -12.22 12.21 -27.71
CA ALA A 519 -12.44 10.79 -27.50
C ALA A 519 -13.87 10.57 -27.04
N SER A 520 -14.61 9.80 -27.81
CA SER A 520 -15.98 9.41 -27.49
C SER A 520 -15.98 8.06 -26.79
N LEU A 521 -16.55 8.03 -25.59
CA LEU A 521 -16.90 6.81 -24.89
C LEU A 521 -18.38 6.55 -25.11
N LEU A 522 -18.65 5.44 -25.80
CA LEU A 522 -19.94 5.07 -26.36
C LEU A 522 -20.54 3.94 -25.52
N TYR A 523 -21.78 4.11 -25.10
CA TYR A 523 -22.59 3.02 -24.54
C TYR A 523 -21.90 2.24 -23.40
N PRO A 524 -21.40 2.89 -22.32
CA PRO A 524 -20.91 2.20 -21.16
C PRO A 524 -22.06 1.37 -20.56
N SER A 525 -21.83 0.07 -20.40
CA SER A 525 -22.89 -0.90 -20.12
C SER A 525 -22.40 -2.07 -19.28
N PHE A 526 -23.34 -2.72 -18.62
CA PHE A 526 -23.07 -3.84 -17.71
C PHE A 526 -24.14 -4.92 -17.83
N GLN A 527 -23.79 -6.16 -17.49
CA GLN A 527 -24.76 -7.26 -17.44
C GLN A 527 -25.19 -7.56 -16.01
N TYR A 528 -26.49 -7.39 -15.73
CA TYR A 528 -27.11 -7.71 -14.45
C TYR A 528 -28.27 -8.70 -14.65
N LYS A 529 -28.23 -9.83 -13.92
CA LYS A 529 -29.21 -10.93 -14.02
C LYS A 529 -29.43 -11.43 -15.46
N GLY A 530 -28.34 -11.61 -16.22
CA GLY A 530 -28.37 -12.17 -17.58
C GLY A 530 -28.88 -11.21 -18.66
N SER A 531 -29.11 -9.93 -18.35
CA SER A 531 -29.49 -8.90 -19.33
C SER A 531 -28.47 -7.77 -19.33
N TRP A 532 -28.03 -7.36 -20.52
CA TRP A 532 -27.23 -6.15 -20.70
C TRP A 532 -28.08 -4.90 -20.43
N ARG A 533 -27.48 -3.91 -19.79
CA ARG A 533 -28.10 -2.64 -19.41
C ARG A 533 -27.15 -1.50 -19.71
N MET A 534 -27.72 -0.40 -20.20
CA MET A 534 -27.03 0.87 -20.29
C MET A 534 -26.80 1.47 -18.90
N MET A 535 -25.71 2.21 -18.76
CA MET A 535 -25.41 2.92 -17.52
C MET A 535 -26.44 4.02 -17.25
N GLU A 536 -27.35 3.82 -16.30
CA GLU A 536 -28.51 4.71 -16.15
C GLU A 536 -28.17 6.12 -15.63
N ARG A 537 -26.99 6.31 -15.02
CA ARG A 537 -26.49 7.59 -14.49
C ARG A 537 -24.97 7.66 -14.49
N ALA A 538 -24.43 8.79 -14.92
CA ALA A 538 -22.99 9.04 -14.88
C ALA A 538 -22.64 10.46 -14.41
N ASN A 539 -21.58 10.59 -13.61
CA ASN A 539 -21.03 11.86 -13.16
C ASN A 539 -19.52 11.92 -13.41
N ILE A 540 -18.97 13.13 -13.56
CA ILE A 540 -17.53 13.34 -13.77
C ILE A 540 -16.71 13.05 -12.52
N VAL A 541 -15.54 12.44 -12.72
CA VAL A 541 -14.45 12.33 -11.75
C VAL A 541 -13.10 12.68 -12.39
N GLN A 542 -12.29 13.46 -11.68
CA GLN A 542 -10.92 13.86 -12.01
C GLN A 542 -9.91 12.91 -11.34
N GLY A 543 -8.68 12.83 -11.84
CA GLY A 543 -7.67 11.89 -11.34
C GLY A 543 -7.44 11.93 -9.83
N ASP A 544 -7.36 13.11 -9.23
CA ASP A 544 -7.20 13.30 -7.78
C ASP A 544 -8.35 12.73 -6.93
N PHE A 545 -9.54 12.57 -7.52
CA PHE A 545 -10.74 11.95 -6.94
C PHE A 545 -11.06 10.56 -7.51
N SER A 546 -10.24 9.99 -8.41
CA SER A 546 -10.54 8.75 -9.16
C SER A 546 -10.39 7.44 -8.37
N TYR A 547 -10.72 7.48 -7.07
CA TYR A 547 -10.67 6.34 -6.16
C TYR A 547 -11.58 5.22 -6.62
N TRP A 548 -11.02 4.06 -6.97
CA TRP A 548 -11.80 2.83 -7.11
C TRP A 548 -11.76 2.01 -5.81
N LYS A 549 -10.86 2.38 -4.89
CA LYS A 549 -10.75 1.93 -3.50
C LYS A 549 -10.12 3.05 -2.65
N VAL A 550 -10.36 3.11 -1.34
CA VAL A 550 -9.92 4.21 -0.44
C VAL A 550 -8.44 4.59 -0.59
N ASN A 551 -7.55 3.62 -0.78
CA ASN A 551 -6.09 3.84 -0.88
C ASN A 551 -5.57 3.83 -2.34
N TYR A 552 -6.44 3.67 -3.35
CA TYR A 552 -6.03 3.42 -4.75
C TYR A 552 -6.93 4.11 -5.78
N ARG A 553 -6.30 4.74 -6.76
CA ARG A 553 -6.95 5.54 -7.81
C ARG A 553 -6.63 5.02 -9.21
N TRP A 554 -7.46 5.39 -10.19
CA TRP A 554 -7.22 5.11 -11.61
C TRP A 554 -6.41 6.20 -12.33
N GLY A 555 -6.27 7.38 -11.72
CA GLY A 555 -5.42 8.48 -12.15
C GLY A 555 -4.87 9.25 -10.94
N GLY A 556 -3.90 10.12 -11.16
CA GLY A 556 -3.20 10.81 -10.07
C GLY A 556 -3.44 12.30 -9.96
N ARG A 557 -3.88 12.95 -11.06
CA ARG A 557 -4.08 14.41 -11.12
C ARG A 557 -5.31 14.75 -11.96
N PRO A 558 -5.97 15.91 -11.74
CA PRO A 558 -6.95 16.42 -12.68
C PRO A 558 -6.38 16.51 -14.09
N TYR A 559 -7.23 16.39 -15.10
CA TYR A 559 -6.87 16.69 -16.48
C TYR A 559 -7.26 18.14 -16.82
N PRO A 560 -6.34 19.12 -16.71
CA PRO A 560 -6.64 20.50 -17.03
C PRO A 560 -6.90 20.68 -18.53
N GLY A 561 -7.90 21.50 -18.86
CA GLY A 561 -8.22 21.84 -20.24
C GLY A 561 -9.10 20.83 -20.98
N VAL A 562 -9.57 19.76 -20.33
CA VAL A 562 -10.55 18.81 -20.89
C VAL A 562 -11.97 19.14 -20.45
N THR A 563 -12.87 19.20 -21.44
CA THR A 563 -14.33 19.28 -21.30
C THR A 563 -15.01 18.00 -21.77
N ALA A 564 -16.25 17.82 -21.36
CA ALA A 564 -17.12 16.72 -21.77
C ALA A 564 -18.39 17.29 -22.42
N ARG A 565 -18.85 16.68 -23.50
CA ARG A 565 -20.20 16.83 -24.05
C ARG A 565 -20.94 15.51 -23.83
N ALA A 566 -22.12 15.59 -23.24
CA ALA A 566 -22.98 14.45 -22.92
C ALA A 566 -24.44 14.95 -22.89
N ASN A 567 -25.43 14.05 -22.99
CA ASN A 567 -26.82 14.42 -23.27
C ASN A 567 -27.41 15.51 -22.34
N LEU A 568 -27.07 15.52 -21.04
CA LEU A 568 -27.54 16.53 -20.09
C LEU A 568 -26.91 17.91 -20.30
N LEU A 569 -25.69 17.96 -20.85
CA LEU A 569 -24.91 19.18 -21.10
C LEU A 569 -25.11 19.71 -22.53
N ASP A 570 -25.44 18.81 -23.46
CA ASP A 570 -25.63 19.07 -24.88
C ASP A 570 -26.62 18.05 -25.47
N SER A 571 -27.85 18.48 -25.74
CA SER A 571 -28.93 17.63 -26.24
C SER A 571 -28.71 17.11 -27.68
N THR A 572 -27.64 17.54 -28.36
CA THR A 572 -27.24 16.97 -29.66
C THR A 572 -26.45 15.66 -29.51
N VAL A 573 -25.91 15.38 -28.32
CA VAL A 573 -25.27 14.11 -27.98
C VAL A 573 -26.35 13.13 -27.51
N ALA A 574 -26.33 11.90 -28.02
CA ALA A 574 -27.27 10.87 -27.58
C ALA A 574 -27.05 10.49 -26.10
N PRO A 575 -28.08 9.97 -25.40
CA PRO A 575 -27.89 9.32 -24.10
C PRO A 575 -26.80 8.24 -24.15
N ASP A 576 -26.18 7.96 -23.01
CA ASP A 576 -25.11 6.97 -22.85
C ASP A 576 -23.86 7.21 -23.73
N ILE A 577 -23.66 8.45 -24.24
CA ILE A 577 -22.44 8.86 -24.94
C ILE A 577 -21.84 10.08 -24.23
N VAL A 578 -20.52 10.02 -23.98
CA VAL A 578 -19.71 11.19 -23.61
C VAL A 578 -18.58 11.40 -24.62
N GLU A 579 -18.45 12.62 -25.13
CA GLU A 579 -17.30 13.08 -25.89
C GLU A 579 -16.41 13.93 -24.99
N PHE A 580 -15.21 13.43 -24.67
CA PHE A 580 -14.16 14.21 -24.00
C PHE A 580 -13.32 14.94 -25.06
N SER A 581 -13.05 16.23 -24.85
CA SER A 581 -12.29 17.07 -25.80
C SER A 581 -11.36 18.02 -25.07
N PHE A 582 -10.14 18.21 -25.58
CA PHE A 582 -9.27 19.27 -25.10
C PHE A 582 -9.70 20.64 -25.66
N THR A 583 -10.26 21.50 -24.81
CA THR A 583 -10.78 22.83 -25.17
C THR A 583 -10.18 23.98 -24.35
N GLY A 584 -9.29 23.68 -23.41
CA GLY A 584 -8.67 24.66 -22.51
C GLY A 584 -9.53 25.05 -21.28
N ARG A 585 -10.71 24.45 -21.10
CA ARG A 585 -11.51 24.54 -19.86
C ARG A 585 -11.45 23.21 -19.10
N THR A 586 -11.53 23.25 -17.77
CA THR A 586 -11.45 22.05 -16.91
C THR A 586 -12.81 21.74 -16.31
N LEU A 587 -13.27 20.48 -16.39
CA LEU A 587 -14.49 20.02 -15.72
C LEU A 587 -14.35 20.00 -14.20
N MET A 588 -15.45 20.30 -13.51
CA MET A 588 -15.56 20.10 -12.06
C MET A 588 -15.91 18.64 -11.74
N ASN A 589 -15.44 18.15 -10.60
CA ASN A 589 -15.86 16.86 -10.07
C ASN A 589 -17.38 16.83 -9.83
N PHE A 590 -17.96 15.64 -9.98
CA PHE A 590 -19.36 15.33 -9.74
C PHE A 590 -20.36 16.03 -10.66
N THR A 591 -19.91 16.77 -11.69
CA THR A 591 -20.80 17.27 -12.76
C THR A 591 -21.54 16.10 -13.41
N PRO A 592 -22.89 16.07 -13.40
CA PRO A 592 -23.64 15.00 -14.06
C PRO A 592 -23.48 15.03 -15.58
N LEU A 593 -23.47 13.84 -16.20
CA LEU A 593 -23.39 13.63 -17.65
C LEU A 593 -24.75 13.24 -18.23
N TRP A 594 -25.46 12.35 -17.53
CA TRP A 594 -26.87 11.97 -17.70
C TRP A 594 -27.41 11.33 -16.40
#